data_AF-A0A0B6ZBU6-F1
#
_entry.id   AF-A0A0B6ZBU6-F1
#
_cell.length_a   1.000
_cell.length_b   1.000
_cell.length_c   1.000
_cell.angle_alpha   90.00
_cell.angle_beta   90.00
_cell.angle_gamma   90.00
#
_symmetry.space_group_name_H-M   'P 1'
#
loop_
_entity.id
_entity.type
_entity.pdbx_description
1 polymer ?
#
loop_
_entity_poly.entity_id
_entity_poly.type
_entity_poly.pdbx_seq_one_letter_code
_entity_poly.pdbx_strand_id
1 'polypeptide(L)'
;ELTPLGYYVGSLPVDVRIGKLMLFGAIFRCLDPTLTIAATLSFKTPFVTPFGLKQEADDKRKEFAMGNSDYLTILNAYKGWCEAKERGPHQAYLYCQENFLSVKTLQMLASLKQQYVELLSDIGFIQSGIRQRDVEREARKGSDGVAEVTGIEVRLMSTLMFLLFHALICVSQVACMPAVLNIFNIG
;
A
#
# COMPACT_ATOMS: atom_id res chain seq x y z
N GLU A 1 -19.34 16.12 -18.26
CA GLU A 1 -17.93 15.87 -18.67
C GLU A 1 -17.23 15.11 -17.57
N LEU A 2 -16.36 14.14 -17.88
CA LEU A 2 -15.50 13.53 -16.87
C LEU A 2 -14.34 14.50 -16.58
N THR A 3 -13.99 14.64 -15.30
CA THR A 3 -12.75 15.32 -14.93
C THR A 3 -11.54 14.51 -15.44
N PRO A 4 -10.37 15.14 -15.68
CA PRO A 4 -9.16 14.41 -16.08
C PRO A 4 -8.81 13.26 -15.14
N LEU A 5 -8.96 13.46 -13.82
CA LEU A 5 -8.77 12.39 -12.84
C LEU A 5 -9.83 11.28 -12.97
N GLY A 6 -11.08 11.64 -13.26
CA GLY A 6 -12.16 10.68 -13.49
C GLY A 6 -11.89 9.75 -14.68
N TYR A 7 -11.25 10.26 -15.73
CA TYR A 7 -10.84 9.45 -16.89
C TYR A 7 -9.85 8.35 -16.49
N TYR A 8 -8.81 8.69 -15.72
CA TYR A 8 -7.82 7.71 -15.27
C TYR A 8 -8.42 6.67 -14.32
N VAL A 9 -9.27 7.08 -13.38
CA VAL A 9 -9.95 6.14 -12.49
C VAL A 9 -10.86 5.19 -13.27
N GLY A 10 -11.60 5.70 -14.26
CA GLY A 10 -12.46 4.89 -15.12
C GLY A 10 -11.71 3.91 -16.04
N SER A 11 -10.40 4.12 -16.22
CA SER A 11 -9.55 3.26 -17.04
C SER A 11 -8.93 2.10 -16.26
N LEU A 12 -9.01 2.11 -14.92
CA LEU A 12 -8.46 1.05 -14.07
C LEU A 12 -9.50 -0.04 -13.79
N PRO A 13 -9.14 -1.33 -13.92
CA PRO A 13 -10.03 -2.46 -13.62
C PRO A 13 -10.09 -2.76 -12.10
N VAL A 14 -10.28 -1.74 -11.26
CA VAL A 14 -10.36 -1.85 -9.80
C VAL A 14 -11.55 -1.05 -9.25
N ASP A 15 -11.90 -1.26 -7.99
CA ASP A 15 -12.90 -0.42 -7.31
C ASP A 15 -12.47 1.06 -7.37
N VAL A 16 -13.42 1.95 -7.63
CA VAL A 16 -13.18 3.39 -7.79
C VAL A 16 -12.40 3.99 -6.62
N ARG A 17 -12.61 3.52 -5.38
CA ARG A 17 -11.88 4.00 -4.20
C ARG A 17 -10.42 3.57 -4.23
N ILE A 18 -10.14 2.33 -4.64
CA ILE A 18 -8.80 1.78 -4.82
C ILE A 18 -8.08 2.54 -5.93
N GLY A 19 -8.74 2.76 -7.07
CA GLY A 19 -8.19 3.53 -8.18
C GLY A 19 -7.83 4.96 -7.76
N LYS A 20 -8.75 5.68 -7.10
CA LYS A 20 -8.48 7.02 -6.55
C LYS A 20 -7.28 7.00 -5.60
N LEU A 21 -7.26 6.07 -4.66
CA LEU A 21 -6.18 5.93 -3.68
C LEU A 21 -4.82 5.78 -4.39
N MET A 22 -4.72 4.86 -5.36
CA MET A 22 -3.51 4.63 -6.16
C MET A 22 -3.04 5.89 -6.90
N LEU A 23 -3.95 6.59 -7.58
CA LEU A 23 -3.63 7.82 -8.31
C LEU A 23 -3.13 8.92 -7.38
N PHE A 24 -3.81 9.12 -6.23
CA PHE A 24 -3.34 10.08 -5.23
C PHE A 24 -1.98 9.69 -4.65
N GLY A 25 -1.73 8.39 -4.43
CA GLY A 25 -0.41 7.89 -4.04
C GLY A 25 0.69 8.30 -5.02
N ALA A 26 0.45 8.18 -6.31
CA ALA A 26 1.40 8.63 -7.33
C ALA A 26 1.55 10.17 -7.38
N ILE A 27 0.45 10.92 -7.30
CA ILE A 27 0.46 12.41 -7.29
C ILE A 27 1.25 12.94 -6.09
N PHE A 28 1.00 12.41 -4.89
CA PHE A 28 1.66 12.83 -3.65
C PHE A 28 3.02 12.16 -3.43
N ARG A 29 3.55 11.46 -4.44
CA ARG A 29 4.84 10.77 -4.41
C ARG A 29 4.94 9.72 -3.30
N CYS A 30 3.81 9.19 -2.83
CA CYS A 30 3.69 8.15 -1.80
C CYS A 30 3.14 6.83 -2.30
N LEU A 31 3.56 6.43 -3.50
CA LEU A 31 2.99 5.31 -4.20
C LEU A 31 3.16 3.99 -3.43
N ASP A 32 4.38 3.61 -3.06
CA ASP A 32 4.65 2.33 -2.38
C ASP A 32 3.77 2.05 -1.15
N PRO A 33 3.73 2.92 -0.11
CA PRO A 33 2.88 2.70 1.06
C PRO A 33 1.39 2.74 0.72
N THR A 34 1.01 3.57 -0.27
CA THR A 34 -0.37 3.64 -0.75
C THR A 34 -0.80 2.34 -1.40
N LEU A 35 0.07 1.70 -2.19
CA LEU A 35 -0.21 0.41 -2.82
C LEU A 35 -0.34 -0.71 -1.78
N THR A 36 0.44 -0.68 -0.70
CA THR A 36 0.27 -1.62 0.43
C THR A 36 -1.12 -1.51 1.07
N ILE A 37 -1.60 -0.28 1.29
CA ILE A 37 -2.93 -0.03 1.85
C ILE A 37 -4.02 -0.43 0.84
N ALA A 38 -3.86 -0.06 -0.44
CA ALA A 38 -4.77 -0.43 -1.51
C ALA A 38 -4.91 -1.96 -1.65
N ALA A 39 -3.80 -2.69 -1.59
CA ALA A 39 -3.78 -4.15 -1.62
C ALA A 39 -4.50 -4.74 -0.39
N THR A 40 -4.25 -4.18 0.79
CA THR A 40 -4.92 -4.59 2.03
C THR A 40 -6.43 -4.39 1.97
N LEU A 41 -6.87 -3.23 1.49
CA LEU A 41 -8.29 -2.90 1.29
C LEU A 41 -8.98 -3.82 0.28
N SER A 42 -8.24 -4.28 -0.73
CA SER A 42 -8.77 -5.14 -1.79
C SER A 42 -8.77 -6.62 -1.43
N PHE A 43 -8.05 -7.00 -0.37
CA PHE A 43 -7.90 -8.39 0.06
C PHE A 43 -8.26 -8.57 1.54
N LYS A 44 -7.27 -8.53 2.43
CA LYS A 44 -7.46 -8.62 3.89
C LYS A 44 -6.20 -8.25 4.66
N THR A 45 -6.35 -8.04 5.96
CA THR A 45 -5.25 -7.87 6.91
C THR A 45 -4.33 -9.10 6.99
N PRO A 46 -3.00 -8.92 7.13
CA PRO A 46 -2.07 -10.03 7.35
C PRO A 46 -2.05 -10.55 8.79
N PHE A 47 -2.55 -9.80 9.77
CA PHE A 47 -2.59 -10.23 11.16
C PHE A 47 -3.50 -11.45 11.34
N VAL A 48 -3.01 -12.44 12.08
CA VAL A 48 -3.76 -13.64 12.44
C VAL A 48 -3.85 -13.77 13.95
N THR A 49 -4.89 -14.45 14.43
CA THR A 49 -5.08 -14.71 15.85
C THR A 49 -5.25 -16.21 16.06
N PRO A 50 -4.16 -16.94 16.38
CA PRO A 50 -4.24 -18.36 16.67
C PRO A 50 -5.11 -18.64 17.89
N PHE A 51 -5.71 -19.83 17.94
CA PHE A 51 -6.52 -20.25 19.08
C PHE A 51 -5.68 -20.26 20.36
N GLY A 52 -6.20 -19.64 21.43
CA GLY A 52 -5.52 -19.55 22.73
C GLY A 52 -4.48 -18.44 22.85
N LEU A 53 -4.05 -17.79 21.75
CA LEU A 53 -2.98 -16.79 21.75
C LEU A 53 -3.48 -15.36 21.45
N LYS A 54 -4.75 -15.08 21.74
CA LYS A 54 -5.35 -13.78 21.42
C LYS A 54 -4.61 -12.60 22.04
N GLN A 55 -4.29 -12.71 23.34
CA GLN A 55 -3.63 -11.63 24.07
C GLN A 55 -2.23 -11.33 23.52
N GLU A 56 -1.43 -12.38 23.27
CA GLU A 56 -0.08 -12.23 22.69
C GLU A 56 -0.13 -11.62 21.29
N ALA A 57 -1.07 -12.07 20.45
CA ALA A 57 -1.26 -11.52 19.11
C ALA A 57 -1.68 -10.04 19.15
N ASP A 58 -2.58 -9.67 20.07
CA ASP A 58 -3.01 -8.29 20.26
C ASP A 58 -1.86 -7.41 20.78
N ASP A 59 -1.02 -7.92 21.68
CA ASP A 59 0.14 -7.20 22.20
C ASP A 59 1.21 -7.00 21.13
N LYS A 60 1.50 -8.01 20.31
CA LYS A 60 2.37 -7.86 19.12
C LYS A 60 1.82 -6.88 18.11
N ARG A 61 0.51 -6.90 17.85
CA ARG A 61 -0.12 -5.92 16.95
C ARG A 61 0.03 -4.48 17.46
N LYS A 62 -0.01 -4.24 18.77
CA LYS A 62 0.20 -2.91 19.36
C LYS A 62 1.63 -2.40 19.16
N GLU A 63 2.64 -3.27 19.10
CA GLU A 63 4.02 -2.87 18.80
C GLU A 63 4.13 -2.22 17.42
N PHE A 64 3.25 -2.57 16.47
CA PHE A 64 3.18 -1.96 15.15
C PHE A 64 2.36 -0.68 15.08
N ALA A 65 1.64 -0.31 16.14
CA ALA A 65 0.66 0.76 16.11
C ALA A 65 1.32 2.11 15.78
N MET A 66 0.82 2.76 14.72
CA MET A 66 1.19 4.12 14.35
C MET A 66 -0.03 5.04 14.48
N GLY A 67 -0.16 5.67 15.64
CA GLY A 67 -1.37 6.38 16.02
C GLY A 67 -2.57 5.44 16.14
N ASN A 68 -3.77 5.93 15.81
CA ASN A 68 -5.03 5.18 15.94
C ASN A 68 -5.48 4.52 14.61
N SER A 69 -4.58 4.27 13.66
CA SER A 69 -4.93 3.78 12.32
C SER A 69 -4.50 2.33 12.09
N ASP A 70 -5.48 1.44 11.89
CA ASP A 70 -5.23 0.02 11.58
C ASP A 70 -4.43 -0.18 10.29
N TYR A 71 -4.66 0.64 9.27
CA TYR A 71 -3.95 0.51 7.99
C TYR A 71 -2.49 0.95 8.11
N LEU A 72 -2.19 1.91 9.00
CA LEU A 72 -0.80 2.28 9.28
C LEU A 72 -0.09 1.20 10.10
N THR A 73 -0.79 0.55 11.02
CA THR A 73 -0.30 -0.64 11.72
C THR A 73 0.05 -1.77 10.74
N ILE A 74 -0.83 -2.04 9.76
CA ILE A 74 -0.58 -3.03 8.70
C ILE A 74 0.60 -2.63 7.81
N LEU A 75 0.67 -1.35 7.43
CA LEU A 75 1.79 -0.82 6.64
C LEU A 75 3.12 -1.01 7.39
N ASN A 76 3.15 -0.77 8.69
CA ASN A 76 4.34 -0.94 9.52
C ASN A 76 4.79 -2.42 9.55
N ALA A 77 3.85 -3.33 9.79
CA ALA A 77 4.13 -4.77 9.77
C ALA A 77 4.59 -5.26 8.39
N TYR A 78 4.01 -4.74 7.31
CA TYR A 78 4.42 -5.07 5.94
C TYR A 78 5.86 -4.60 5.65
N LYS A 79 6.23 -3.38 6.07
CA LYS A 79 7.59 -2.86 5.93
C LYS A 79 8.62 -3.72 6.66
N GLY A 80 8.35 -4.07 7.92
CA GLY A 80 9.23 -4.95 8.67
C GLY A 80 9.35 -6.35 8.05
N TRP A 81 8.29 -6.86 7.42
CA TRP A 81 8.37 -8.09 6.64
C TRP A 81 9.27 -7.96 5.40
N CYS A 82 9.19 -6.85 4.65
CA CYS A 82 10.10 -6.59 3.53
C CYS A 82 11.56 -6.52 3.99
N GLU A 83 11.86 -5.80 5.08
CA GLU A 83 13.20 -5.72 5.65
C GLU A 83 13.71 -7.11 6.11
N ALA A 84 12.85 -7.92 6.72
CA ALA A 84 13.19 -9.29 7.10
C ALA A 84 13.46 -10.16 5.85
N LYS A 85 12.70 -9.96 4.77
CA LYS A 85 12.85 -10.67 3.49
C LYS A 85 14.16 -10.31 2.79
N GLU A 86 14.64 -9.08 2.91
CA GLU A 86 15.97 -8.68 2.42
C GLU A 86 17.10 -9.43 3.11
N ARG A 87 16.93 -9.79 4.38
CA ARG A 87 17.89 -10.63 5.13
C ARG A 87 17.77 -12.11 4.78
N GLY A 88 16.74 -12.50 4.03
CA GLY A 88 16.54 -13.83 3.49
C GLY A 88 15.15 -14.42 3.76
N PRO A 89 14.72 -15.43 2.98
CA PRO A 89 13.39 -16.01 3.09
C PRO A 89 13.10 -16.66 4.45
N HIS A 90 14.12 -17.20 5.11
CA HIS A 90 13.99 -17.75 6.46
C HIS A 90 13.72 -16.65 7.50
N GLN A 91 14.37 -15.49 7.38
CA GLN A 91 14.16 -14.35 8.28
C GLN A 91 12.76 -13.77 8.11
N ALA A 92 12.26 -13.66 6.86
CA ALA A 92 10.87 -13.28 6.61
C ALA A 92 9.86 -14.25 7.24
N TYR A 93 10.14 -15.55 7.22
CA TYR A 93 9.28 -16.55 7.84
C TYR A 93 9.26 -16.41 9.36
N LEU A 94 10.43 -16.29 10.00
CA LEU A 94 10.54 -16.07 11.46
C LEU A 94 9.82 -14.79 11.88
N TYR A 95 10.03 -13.69 11.14
CA TYR A 95 9.32 -12.43 11.37
C TYR A 95 7.80 -12.62 11.36
N CYS A 96 7.27 -13.43 10.44
CA CYS A 96 5.83 -13.69 10.41
C CYS A 96 5.35 -14.49 11.63
N GLN A 97 6.13 -15.48 12.09
CA GLN A 97 5.78 -16.28 13.26
C GLN A 97 5.78 -15.44 14.54
N GLU A 98 6.85 -14.67 14.77
CA GLU A 98 7.03 -13.85 15.97
C GLU A 98 5.97 -12.74 16.11
N ASN A 99 5.42 -12.28 14.98
CA ASN A 99 4.51 -11.13 14.93
C ASN A 99 3.06 -11.51 14.59
N PHE A 100 2.73 -12.80 14.59
CA PHE A 100 1.39 -13.29 14.27
C PHE A 100 0.87 -12.80 12.91
N LEU A 101 1.71 -12.93 11.87
CA LEU A 101 1.39 -12.54 10.51
C LEU A 101 1.26 -13.75 9.58
N SER A 102 0.34 -13.68 8.63
CA SER A 102 0.19 -14.68 7.58
C SER A 102 1.16 -14.41 6.43
N VAL A 103 2.16 -15.30 6.27
CA VAL A 103 3.10 -15.29 5.13
C VAL A 103 2.34 -15.25 3.80
N LYS A 104 1.29 -16.07 3.64
CA LYS A 104 0.48 -16.14 2.42
C LYS A 104 -0.23 -14.81 2.13
N THR A 105 -0.77 -14.17 3.17
CA THR A 105 -1.41 -12.86 2.99
C THR A 105 -0.39 -11.81 2.57
N LEU A 106 0.77 -11.72 3.24
CA LEU A 106 1.82 -10.76 2.90
C LEU A 106 2.34 -10.94 1.47
N GLN A 107 2.54 -12.19 1.03
CA GLN A 107 2.89 -12.50 -0.36
C GLN A 107 1.80 -12.06 -1.34
N MET A 108 0.52 -12.31 -1.03
CA MET A 108 -0.59 -11.85 -1.86
C MET A 108 -0.65 -10.32 -1.95
N LEU A 109 -0.42 -9.61 -0.84
CA LEU A 109 -0.34 -8.15 -0.84
C LEU A 109 0.80 -7.66 -1.75
N ALA A 110 1.98 -8.27 -1.69
CA ALA A 110 3.09 -7.94 -2.58
C ALA A 110 2.72 -8.15 -4.06
N SER A 111 2.10 -9.28 -4.40
CA SER A 111 1.63 -9.56 -5.77
C SER A 111 0.59 -8.54 -6.25
N LEU A 112 -0.36 -8.14 -5.41
CA LEU A 112 -1.32 -7.08 -5.75
C LEU A 112 -0.64 -5.74 -6.00
N LYS A 113 0.35 -5.36 -5.19
CA LYS A 113 1.12 -4.12 -5.42
C LYS A 113 1.81 -4.15 -6.79
N GLN A 114 2.42 -5.27 -7.16
CA GLN A 114 3.10 -5.43 -8.44
C GLN A 114 2.13 -5.31 -9.63
N GLN A 115 0.93 -5.89 -9.51
CA GLN A 115 -0.14 -5.72 -10.50
C GLN A 115 -0.60 -4.26 -10.60
N TYR A 116 -0.76 -3.57 -9.46
CA TYR A 116 -1.16 -2.17 -9.44
C TYR A 116 -0.14 -1.24 -10.10
N VAL A 117 1.16 -1.52 -9.96
CA VAL A 117 2.20 -0.79 -10.68
C VAL A 117 2.04 -0.97 -12.20
N GLU A 118 1.82 -2.19 -12.68
CA GLU A 118 1.60 -2.44 -14.11
C GLU A 118 0.36 -1.71 -14.62
N LEU A 119 -0.76 -1.77 -13.89
CA LEU A 119 -1.98 -1.04 -14.26
C LEU A 119 -1.76 0.48 -14.36
N LEU A 120 -1.03 1.07 -13.40
CA LEU A 120 -0.69 2.50 -13.43
C LEU A 120 0.25 2.84 -14.60
N SER A 121 1.14 1.92 -14.97
CA SER A 121 2.03 2.06 -16.11
C SER A 121 1.26 1.99 -17.43
N ASP A 122 0.31 1.08 -17.55
CA ASP A 122 -0.52 0.87 -18.74
C ASP A 122 -1.40 2.08 -19.08
N ILE A 123 -1.97 2.73 -18.07
CA ILE A 123 -2.75 3.97 -18.25
C ILE A 123 -1.87 5.22 -18.42
N GLY A 124 -0.53 5.08 -18.35
CA GLY A 124 0.42 6.17 -18.48
C GLY A 124 0.45 7.15 -17.30
N PHE A 125 0.03 6.71 -16.11
CA PHE A 125 0.05 7.56 -14.91
C PHE A 125 1.40 7.55 -14.18
N ILE A 126 2.19 6.50 -14.36
CA ILE A 126 3.59 6.41 -13.96
C ILE A 126 4.46 6.10 -15.18
N GLN A 127 5.77 5.89 -15.00
CA GLN A 127 6.66 5.50 -16.09
C GLN A 127 6.08 4.32 -16.89
N SER A 128 5.97 4.50 -18.20
CA SER A 128 5.37 3.53 -19.10
C SER A 128 6.26 2.31 -19.32
N GLY A 129 5.65 1.15 -19.55
CA GLY A 129 6.34 -0.08 -19.92
C GLY A 129 6.82 -0.92 -18.72
N ILE A 130 6.40 -0.60 -17.50
CA ILE A 130 6.65 -1.44 -16.33
C ILE A 130 5.68 -2.61 -16.36
N ARG A 131 6.21 -3.84 -16.35
CA ARG A 131 5.40 -5.07 -16.24
C ARG A 131 5.53 -5.68 -14.86
N GLN A 132 4.51 -6.39 -14.40
CA GLN A 132 4.54 -7.11 -13.12
C GLN A 132 5.78 -8.02 -13.01
N ARG A 133 6.14 -8.73 -14.08
CA ARG A 133 7.32 -9.60 -14.15
C ARG A 133 8.65 -8.87 -13.88
N ASP A 134 8.73 -7.59 -14.22
CA ASP A 134 9.93 -6.78 -14.02
C ASP A 134 10.07 -6.44 -12.53
N VAL A 135 8.94 -6.10 -11.89
CA VAL A 135 8.85 -5.87 -10.44
C VAL A 135 9.16 -7.15 -9.66
N GLU A 136 8.61 -8.30 -10.09
CA GLU A 136 8.90 -9.61 -9.49
C GLU A 136 10.38 -10.00 -9.58
N ARG A 137 11.07 -9.59 -10.65
CA ARG A 137 12.50 -9.84 -10.81
C ARG A 137 13.30 -9.07 -9.77
N GLU A 138 12.95 -7.81 -9.53
CA GLU A 138 13.56 -6.98 -8.49
C GLU A 138 13.23 -7.51 -7.08
N ALA A 139 12.00 -7.99 -6.86
CA ALA A 139 11.56 -8.60 -5.61
C ALA A 139 12.38 -9.84 -5.17
N ARG A 140 13.15 -10.46 -6.09
CA ARG A 140 14.08 -11.57 -5.76
C ARG A 140 15.30 -11.11 -4.98
N LYS A 141 15.62 -9.82 -5.02
CA LYS A 141 16.77 -9.23 -4.31
C LYS A 141 16.49 -8.99 -2.83
N GLY A 142 15.24 -9.06 -2.39
CA GLY A 142 14.92 -8.97 -0.96
C GLY A 142 13.59 -8.30 -0.62
N SER A 143 13.18 -7.29 -1.37
CA SER A 143 11.96 -6.51 -1.12
C SER A 143 10.75 -7.06 -1.93
N ASP A 144 9.72 -6.25 -2.16
CA ASP A 144 8.65 -6.54 -3.13
C ASP A 144 8.88 -5.96 -4.54
N GLY A 145 10.01 -5.25 -4.75
CA GLY A 145 10.46 -4.71 -6.03
C GLY A 145 9.79 -3.40 -6.47
N VAL A 146 8.74 -2.94 -5.76
CA VAL A 146 7.91 -1.81 -6.19
C VAL A 146 8.67 -0.49 -6.10
N ALA A 147 9.37 -0.28 -4.99
CA ALA A 147 10.12 0.93 -4.75
C ALA A 147 11.29 1.08 -5.76
N GLU A 148 11.97 -0.02 -6.05
CA GLU A 148 13.12 -0.10 -6.96
C GLU A 148 12.73 0.20 -8.41
N VAL A 149 11.58 -0.31 -8.86
CA VAL A 149 11.14 -0.12 -10.25
C VAL A 149 10.48 1.24 -10.45
N THR A 150 9.71 1.73 -9.48
CA THR A 150 9.00 3.00 -9.64
C THR A 150 9.88 4.21 -9.34
N GLY A 151 10.86 4.09 -8.44
CA GLY A 151 11.68 5.21 -7.95
C GLY A 151 10.85 6.30 -7.25
N ILE A 152 9.55 6.10 -7.09
CA ILE A 152 8.62 7.00 -6.38
C ILE A 152 8.62 6.57 -4.92
N GLU A 153 9.76 6.80 -4.27
CA GLU A 153 9.90 6.64 -2.82
C GLU A 153 9.62 7.95 -2.09
N VAL A 154 8.95 7.86 -0.94
CA VAL A 154 8.78 8.99 -0.03
C VAL A 154 9.96 9.08 0.90
N ARG A 155 10.65 10.22 0.88
CA ARG A 155 11.35 10.72 2.07
C ARG A 155 10.31 11.17 3.10
N LEU A 156 10.26 10.44 4.22
CA LEU A 156 9.50 10.75 5.45
C LEU A 156 7.97 10.76 5.28
N MET A 157 7.32 9.85 6.01
CA MET A 157 5.87 9.81 6.27
C MET A 157 5.48 11.06 7.09
N SER A 158 5.41 12.22 6.44
CA SER A 158 5.09 13.50 7.07
C SER A 158 3.64 13.53 7.55
N THR A 159 3.34 14.42 8.51
CA THR A 159 2.00 14.64 9.10
C THR A 159 0.89 14.84 8.03
N LEU A 160 1.26 15.37 6.86
CA LEU A 160 0.36 15.55 5.71
C LEU A 160 -0.17 14.20 5.16
N MET A 161 0.65 13.16 5.23
CA MET A 161 0.32 11.82 4.75
C MET A 161 -0.68 11.11 5.69
N PHE A 162 -0.56 11.35 7.01
CA PHE A 162 -1.57 10.90 7.99
C PHE A 162 -2.94 11.54 7.71
N LEU A 163 -2.97 12.84 7.41
CA LEU A 163 -4.19 13.57 7.02
C LEU A 163 -4.77 13.06 5.70
N LEU A 164 -3.92 12.77 4.69
CA LEU A 164 -4.35 12.20 3.41
C LEU A 164 -4.89 10.77 3.55
N PHE A 165 -4.27 9.91 4.35
CA PHE A 165 -4.79 8.56 4.57
C PHE A 165 -6.06 8.55 5.42
N HIS A 166 -6.15 9.40 6.45
CA HIS A 166 -7.38 9.56 7.21
C HIS A 166 -8.49 10.15 6.33
N ALA A 167 -8.18 11.12 5.45
CA ALA A 167 -9.13 11.62 4.46
C ALA A 167 -9.54 10.51 3.47
N LEU A 168 -8.61 9.80 2.84
CA LEU A 168 -8.93 8.79 1.82
C LEU A 168 -9.65 7.55 2.40
N ILE A 169 -9.39 7.19 3.66
CA ILE A 169 -10.04 6.05 4.35
C ILE A 169 -11.36 6.47 4.99
N CYS A 170 -11.50 7.71 5.49
CA CYS A 170 -12.73 8.25 6.08
C CYS A 170 -13.72 8.79 5.00
N VAL A 171 -13.27 9.01 3.76
CA VAL A 171 -14.07 9.49 2.61
C VAL A 171 -14.85 8.34 1.91
N SER A 172 -15.51 7.51 2.73
CA SER A 172 -16.79 6.92 2.31
C SER A 172 -17.91 7.97 2.18
N GLN A 173 -17.65 9.25 2.46
CA GLN A 173 -18.51 10.37 2.08
C GLN A 173 -17.83 11.31 1.09
N VAL A 174 -18.35 11.29 -0.14
CA VAL A 174 -17.99 12.04 -1.35
C VAL A 174 -17.88 13.58 -1.18
N ALA A 175 -18.20 14.14 -0.02
CA ALA A 175 -18.40 15.58 0.17
C ALA A 175 -17.13 16.44 0.40
N CYS A 176 -15.97 15.85 0.75
CA CYS A 176 -14.79 16.65 1.18
C CYS A 176 -13.68 16.82 0.12
N MET A 177 -13.78 16.17 -1.05
CA MET A 177 -12.73 16.22 -2.08
C MET A 177 -12.50 17.57 -2.77
N PRO A 178 -13.48 18.50 -2.90
CA PRO A 178 -13.21 19.78 -3.56
C PRO A 178 -12.18 20.64 -2.80
N ALA A 179 -12.16 20.54 -1.46
CA ALA A 179 -11.27 21.33 -0.62
C ALA A 179 -9.80 20.86 -0.72
N VAL A 180 -9.56 19.56 -0.88
CA VAL A 180 -8.20 19.01 -1.03
C VAL A 180 -7.65 19.31 -2.42
N LEU A 181 -8.46 19.18 -3.48
CA LEU A 181 -8.05 19.53 -4.85
C LEU A 181 -7.76 21.04 -5.03
N ASN A 182 -8.52 21.91 -4.37
CA ASN A 182 -8.26 23.36 -4.38
C ASN A 182 -6.95 23.76 -3.67
N ILE A 183 -6.44 22.96 -2.74
CA ILE A 183 -5.15 23.19 -2.08
C ILE A 183 -3.97 22.84 -3.01
N PHE A 184 -4.15 21.88 -3.92
CA PHE A 184 -3.08 21.39 -4.80
C PHE A 184 -3.05 22.03 -6.20
N ASN A 185 -3.94 22.99 -6.48
CA ASN A 185 -3.95 23.81 -7.69
C ASN A 185 -3.61 23.04 -8.99
N ILE A 186 -4.29 21.91 -9.20
CA ILE A 186 -4.30 21.22 -10.49
C ILE A 186 -5.51 21.78 -11.24
N GLY A 187 -5.32 22.97 -11.83
CA GLY A 187 -6.22 23.59 -12.80
C GLY A 187 -5.91 23.11 -14.22
#